data_AF-A0A3D3APT9-F1
#
_entry.id   AF-A0A3D3APT9-F1
#
_cell.length_a   1.000
_cell.length_b   1.000
_cell.length_c   1.000
_cell.angle_alpha   90.00
_cell.angle_beta   90.00
_cell.angle_gamma   90.00
#
_symmetry.space_group_name_H-M   'P 1'
#
loop_
_entity.id
_entity.type
_entity.pdbx_description
1 polymer ?
#
loop_
_entity_poly.entity_id
_entity_poly.type
_entity_poly.pdbx_seq_one_letter_code
_entity_poly.pdbx_strand_id
1 'polypeptide(L)'
;MEKQIVINADIFILFKTLLDDMIQNAGGKTRKILTELRIGLQSDSSLRDSLDEVSYLENSKNSDPIVIAVCYFFIARSFSKRSDFIISLELLERAEMLLMESQPDLAELLKKEIYVLKMAYHYSEN
;
A
#
# COMPACT_ATOMS: atom_id res chain seq x y z
N MET A 1 13.77 -1.56 -21.97
CA MET A 1 13.47 -1.39 -20.53
C MET A 1 11.96 -1.38 -20.36
N GLU A 2 11.44 -2.22 -19.47
CA GLU A 2 10.03 -2.15 -19.08
C GLU A 2 9.78 -0.84 -18.31
N LYS A 3 8.71 -0.12 -18.65
CA LYS A 3 8.35 1.13 -17.95
C LYS A 3 7.74 0.78 -16.59
N GLN A 4 8.10 1.53 -15.55
CA GLN A 4 7.52 1.43 -14.22
C GLN A 4 6.64 2.66 -13.96
N ILE A 5 5.52 2.46 -13.28
CA ILE A 5 4.69 3.54 -12.77
C ILE A 5 5.05 3.72 -11.30
N VAL A 6 5.28 4.98 -10.91
CA VAL A 6 5.85 5.35 -9.61
C VAL A 6 4.82 6.13 -8.83
N ILE A 7 4.56 5.68 -7.59
CA ILE A 7 3.72 6.41 -6.62
C ILE A 7 4.42 7.70 -6.22
N ASN A 8 3.64 8.78 -6.06
CA ASN A 8 4.13 10.08 -5.61
C ASN A 8 4.95 9.99 -4.31
N ALA A 9 6.08 10.70 -4.29
CA ALA A 9 7.05 10.64 -3.19
C ALA A 9 6.50 11.19 -1.87
N ASP A 10 5.67 12.23 -1.90
CA ASP A 10 5.10 12.84 -0.69
C ASP A 10 4.10 11.90 -0.02
N ILE A 11 3.27 11.25 -0.82
CA ILE A 11 2.33 10.22 -0.34
C ILE A 11 3.09 9.03 0.22
N PHE A 12 4.18 8.61 -0.45
CA PHE A 12 5.05 7.57 0.07
C PHE A 12 5.65 7.93 1.43
N ILE A 13 6.16 9.17 1.60
CA ILE A 13 6.72 9.64 2.87
C ILE A 13 5.64 9.63 3.96
N LEU A 14 4.43 10.09 3.66
CA LEU A 14 3.31 10.11 4.60
C LEU A 14 2.96 8.70 5.11
N PHE A 15 2.78 7.74 4.19
CA PHE A 15 2.52 6.35 4.55
C PHE A 15 3.68 5.69 5.30
N LYS A 16 4.93 6.10 5.01
CA LYS A 16 6.11 5.61 5.72
C LYS A 16 6.13 6.10 7.17
N THR A 17 5.79 7.37 7.41
CA THR A 17 5.64 7.90 8.77
C THR A 17 4.56 7.13 9.53
N LEU A 18 3.41 6.88 8.90
CA LEU A 18 2.34 6.08 9.52
C LEU A 18 2.80 4.66 9.86
N LEU A 19 3.55 4.00 8.98
CA LEU A 19 4.12 2.69 9.24
C LEU A 19 5.05 2.70 10.45
N ASP A 20 5.97 3.66 10.51
CA ASP A 20 6.92 3.77 11.61
C ASP A 20 6.19 4.01 12.95
N ASP A 21 5.15 4.85 12.97
CA ASP A 21 4.31 5.09 14.15
C ASP A 21 3.51 3.84 14.56
N MET A 22 2.93 3.12 13.60
CA MET A 22 2.18 1.89 13.87
C MET A 22 3.08 0.80 14.46
N ILE A 23 4.32 0.65 13.98
CA ILE A 23 5.27 -0.35 14.52
C ILE A 23 5.58 -0.09 16.00
N GLN A 24 5.67 1.18 16.41
CA GLN A 24 5.93 1.55 17.80
C GLN A 24 4.77 1.18 18.73
N ASN A 25 3.54 1.25 18.21
CA ASN A 25 2.32 1.06 18.99
C ASN A 25 1.72 -0.35 18.86
N ALA A 26 2.09 -1.11 17.84
CA ALA A 26 1.57 -2.45 17.60
C ALA A 26 2.21 -3.51 18.50
N GLY A 27 1.43 -4.52 18.85
CA GLY A 27 1.89 -5.74 19.54
C GLY A 27 1.78 -6.99 18.65
N GLY A 28 2.42 -8.07 19.08
CA GLY A 28 2.22 -9.42 18.54
C GLY A 28 2.41 -9.54 17.02
N LYS A 29 1.45 -10.21 16.36
CA LYS A 29 1.50 -10.53 14.92
C LYS A 29 1.50 -9.26 14.05
N THR A 30 0.75 -8.22 14.43
CA THR A 30 0.68 -6.97 13.67
C THR A 30 2.03 -6.28 13.60
N ARG A 31 2.73 -6.16 14.74
CA ARG A 31 4.08 -5.56 14.77
C ARG A 31 5.06 -6.33 13.88
N LYS A 32 4.96 -7.67 13.87
CA LYS A 32 5.80 -8.53 13.02
C LYS A 32 5.61 -8.18 11.53
N ILE A 33 4.37 -8.21 11.05
CA ILE A 33 4.04 -7.91 9.64
C ILE A 33 4.53 -6.51 9.24
N LEU A 34 4.24 -5.50 10.06
CA LEU A 34 4.67 -4.12 9.79
C LEU A 34 6.20 -3.97 9.77
N THR A 35 6.90 -4.69 10.65
CA THR A 35 8.38 -4.70 10.67
C THR A 35 8.94 -5.37 9.42
N GLU A 36 8.34 -6.47 8.96
CA GLU A 36 8.75 -7.17 7.73
C GLU A 36 8.55 -6.27 6.50
N LEU A 37 7.42 -5.55 6.42
CA LEU A 37 7.19 -4.55 5.38
C LEU A 37 8.27 -3.45 5.42
N ARG A 38 8.57 -2.90 6.59
CA ARG A 38 9.62 -1.88 6.76
C ARG A 38 10.99 -2.36 6.28
N ILE A 39 11.36 -3.59 6.63
CA ILE A 39 12.62 -4.21 6.19
C ILE A 39 12.61 -4.36 4.67
N GLY A 40 11.53 -4.90 4.11
CA GLY A 40 11.45 -5.14 2.68
C GLY A 40 11.52 -3.85 1.84
N LEU A 41 10.98 -2.74 2.36
CA LEU A 41 11.14 -1.41 1.76
C LEU A 41 12.58 -0.89 1.78
N GLN A 42 13.34 -1.21 2.83
CA GLN A 42 14.75 -0.81 2.97
C GLN A 42 15.67 -1.61 2.06
N SER A 43 15.36 -2.89 1.84
CA SER A 43 16.13 -3.78 0.95
C SER A 43 15.70 -3.72 -0.51
N ASP A 44 14.72 -2.88 -0.85
CA ASP A 44 14.07 -2.84 -2.17
C ASP A 44 13.61 -4.23 -2.65
N SER A 45 13.22 -5.08 -1.70
CA SER A 45 12.77 -6.43 -1.99
C SER A 45 11.28 -6.42 -2.33
N SER A 46 10.88 -7.33 -3.21
CA SER A 46 9.47 -7.60 -3.49
C SER A 46 8.71 -7.99 -2.21
N LEU A 47 7.59 -7.33 -1.95
CA LEU A 47 6.64 -7.63 -0.87
C LEU A 47 5.44 -8.45 -1.36
N ARG A 48 5.52 -9.04 -2.56
CA ARG A 48 4.43 -9.83 -3.15
C ARG A 48 3.99 -10.97 -2.24
N ASP A 49 4.95 -11.63 -1.59
CA ASP A 49 4.69 -12.77 -0.71
C ASP A 49 3.95 -12.36 0.57
N SER A 50 3.98 -11.07 0.93
CA SER A 50 3.23 -10.52 2.07
C SER A 50 1.73 -10.33 1.77
N LEU A 51 1.30 -10.44 0.51
CA LEU A 51 -0.10 -10.22 0.12
C LEU A 51 -1.06 -11.22 0.76
N ASP A 52 -0.69 -12.49 0.81
CA ASP A 52 -1.52 -13.54 1.41
C ASP A 52 -1.65 -13.34 2.92
N GLU A 53 -0.57 -12.94 3.59
CA GLU A 53 -0.58 -12.69 5.03
C GLU A 53 -1.45 -11.49 5.41
N VAL A 54 -1.39 -10.41 4.62
CA VAL A 54 -2.19 -9.21 4.84
C VAL A 54 -3.66 -9.48 4.54
N SER A 55 -3.97 -10.24 3.48
CA SER A 55 -5.33 -10.64 3.15
C SER A 55 -5.93 -11.56 4.21
N TYR A 56 -5.13 -12.47 4.78
CA TYR A 56 -5.55 -13.26 5.94
C TYR A 56 -5.81 -12.37 7.17
N LEU A 57 -4.96 -11.37 7.39
CA LEU A 57 -5.14 -10.41 8.48
C LEU A 57 -6.44 -9.64 8.30
N GLU A 58 -6.73 -9.05 7.15
CA GLU A 58 -7.98 -8.30 6.91
C GLU A 58 -9.24 -9.11 7.23
N ASN A 59 -9.27 -10.41 6.89
CA ASN A 59 -10.40 -11.29 7.18
C ASN A 59 -10.54 -11.69 8.66
N SER A 60 -9.62 -11.26 9.53
CA SER A 60 -9.67 -11.53 10.96
C SER A 60 -10.59 -10.54 11.69
N LYS A 61 -11.33 -11.03 12.70
CA LYS A 61 -12.39 -10.26 13.39
C LYS A 61 -11.95 -8.96 14.10
N ASN A 62 -10.66 -8.74 14.32
CA ASN A 62 -10.13 -7.63 15.12
C ASN A 62 -9.06 -6.81 14.38
N SER A 63 -9.10 -6.81 13.06
CA SER A 63 -8.08 -6.12 12.26
C SER A 63 -8.37 -4.63 12.16
N ASP A 64 -7.37 -3.82 12.49
CA ASP A 64 -7.44 -2.37 12.31
C ASP A 64 -7.40 -2.03 10.80
N PRO A 65 -8.46 -1.43 10.23
CA PRO A 65 -8.53 -1.09 8.81
C PRO A 65 -7.36 -0.21 8.34
N ILE A 66 -6.86 0.69 9.20
CA ILE A 66 -5.77 1.61 8.85
C ILE A 66 -4.47 0.82 8.69
N VAL A 67 -4.22 -0.16 9.57
CA VAL A 67 -3.06 -1.07 9.46
C VAL A 67 -3.09 -1.83 8.14
N ILE A 68 -4.25 -2.40 7.78
CA ILE A 68 -4.42 -3.14 6.53
C ILE A 68 -4.19 -2.22 5.32
N ALA A 69 -4.73 -1.00 5.35
CA ALA A 69 -4.55 -0.02 4.29
C ALA A 69 -3.07 0.32 4.07
N VAL A 70 -2.32 0.55 5.16
CA VAL A 70 -0.88 0.81 5.09
C VAL A 70 -0.13 -0.39 4.50
N CYS A 71 -0.49 -1.61 4.89
CA CYS A 71 0.09 -2.82 4.32
C CYS A 71 -0.16 -2.91 2.80
N TYR A 72 -1.40 -2.70 2.36
CA TYR A 72 -1.74 -2.74 0.93
C TYR A 72 -1.03 -1.66 0.12
N PHE A 73 -0.92 -0.45 0.65
CA PHE A 73 -0.17 0.63 0.02
C PHE A 73 1.27 0.23 -0.29
N PHE A 74 1.98 -0.40 0.66
CA PHE A 74 3.37 -0.80 0.44
C PHE A 74 3.52 -2.01 -0.47
N ILE A 75 2.61 -2.98 -0.37
CA ILE A 75 2.62 -4.15 -1.25
C ILE A 75 2.37 -3.73 -2.71
N ALA A 76 1.48 -2.75 -2.94
CA ALA A 76 1.19 -2.21 -4.28
C ALA A 76 2.46 -1.75 -5.03
N ARG A 77 3.49 -1.27 -4.30
CA ARG A 77 4.77 -0.84 -4.89
C ARG A 77 5.55 -1.98 -5.56
N SER A 78 5.33 -3.22 -5.12
CA SER A 78 5.95 -4.44 -5.68
C SER A 78 5.36 -4.83 -7.04
N PHE A 79 4.25 -4.19 -7.41
CA PHE A 79 3.55 -4.35 -8.68
C PHE A 79 3.65 -3.08 -9.54
N SER A 80 4.73 -2.30 -9.39
CA SER A 80 4.99 -1.07 -10.15
C SER A 80 5.38 -1.30 -11.62
N LYS A 81 5.77 -2.53 -11.97
CA LYS A 81 5.97 -2.93 -13.36
C LYS A 81 4.66 -2.82 -14.11
N ARG A 82 4.72 -2.28 -15.32
CA ARG A 82 3.52 -2.02 -16.10
C ARG A 82 2.68 -3.27 -16.39
N SER A 83 3.30 -4.43 -16.63
CA SER A 83 2.56 -5.67 -16.86
C SER A 83 1.64 -6.07 -15.71
N ASP A 84 2.01 -5.65 -14.49
CA ASP A 84 1.36 -6.07 -13.25
C ASP A 84 0.65 -4.89 -12.55
N PHE A 85 0.64 -3.70 -13.18
CA PHE A 85 0.23 -2.47 -12.52
C PHE A 85 -1.25 -2.43 -12.14
N ILE A 86 -2.09 -3.22 -12.81
CA ILE A 86 -3.49 -3.38 -12.43
C ILE A 86 -3.63 -3.90 -11.00
N ILE A 87 -2.74 -4.81 -10.56
CA ILE A 87 -2.69 -5.32 -9.19
C ILE A 87 -2.33 -4.20 -8.23
N SER A 88 -1.39 -3.33 -8.61
CA SER A 88 -1.03 -2.14 -7.82
C SER A 88 -2.25 -1.25 -7.59
N LEU A 89 -3.02 -0.96 -8.66
CA LEU A 89 -4.22 -0.13 -8.58
C LEU A 89 -5.29 -0.75 -7.67
N GLU A 90 -5.57 -2.05 -7.82
CA GLU A 90 -6.56 -2.75 -6.98
C GLU A 90 -6.20 -2.68 -5.49
N LEU A 91 -4.92 -2.85 -5.15
CA LEU A 91 -4.44 -2.76 -3.78
C LEU A 91 -4.55 -1.33 -3.22
N LEU A 92 -4.24 -0.32 -4.03
CA LEU A 92 -4.38 1.08 -3.62
C LEU A 92 -5.85 1.48 -3.43
N GLU A 93 -6.74 1.02 -4.30
CA GLU A 93 -8.19 1.23 -4.14
C GLU A 93 -8.73 0.57 -2.87
N ARG A 94 -8.27 -0.65 -2.56
CA ARG A 94 -8.63 -1.32 -1.31
C ARG A 94 -8.12 -0.56 -0.09
N ALA A 95 -6.89 -0.05 -0.15
CA ALA A 95 -6.36 0.80 0.90
C ALA A 95 -7.18 2.09 1.07
N GLU A 96 -7.59 2.73 -0.03
CA GLU A 96 -8.42 3.94 -0.01
C GLU A 96 -9.79 3.69 0.66
N MET A 97 -10.47 2.60 0.29
CA MET A 97 -11.75 2.23 0.89
C MET A 97 -11.64 1.99 2.41
N LEU A 98 -10.58 1.29 2.85
CA LEU A 98 -10.33 1.02 4.27
C LEU A 98 -10.04 2.31 5.06
N LEU A 99 -9.40 3.29 4.43
CA LEU A 99 -9.11 4.58 5.07
C LEU A 99 -10.33 5.49 5.14
N MET A 100 -11.29 5.37 4.22
CA MET A 100 -12.43 6.28 4.14
C MET A 100 -13.22 6.37 5.45
N GLU A 101 -13.33 5.27 6.20
CA GLU A 101 -14.09 5.23 7.45
C GLU A 101 -13.37 5.87 8.64
N SER A 102 -12.04 5.88 8.64
CA SER A 102 -11.23 6.23 9.83
C SER A 102 -10.29 7.42 9.62
N GLN A 103 -9.86 7.68 8.38
CA GLN A 103 -8.89 8.71 7.99
C GLN A 103 -9.29 9.30 6.62
N PRO A 104 -10.44 10.00 6.52
CA PRO A 104 -10.99 10.47 5.25
C PRO A 104 -10.07 11.43 4.50
N ASP A 105 -9.31 12.27 5.21
CA ASP A 105 -8.33 13.17 4.58
C ASP A 105 -7.19 12.40 3.89
N LEU A 106 -6.73 11.30 4.51
CA LEU A 106 -5.72 10.43 3.92
C LEU A 106 -6.29 9.63 2.73
N ALA A 107 -7.53 9.17 2.85
CA ALA A 107 -8.23 8.49 1.77
C ALA A 107 -8.37 9.39 0.53
N GLU A 108 -8.74 10.66 0.71
CA GLU A 108 -8.87 11.61 -0.39
C GLU A 108 -7.52 11.93 -1.06
N LEU A 109 -6.43 11.98 -0.30
CA LEU A 109 -5.07 12.09 -0.87
C LEU A 109 -4.72 10.86 -1.73
N LEU A 110 -4.97 9.66 -1.20
CA LEU A 110 -4.70 8.41 -1.93
C LEU A 110 -5.59 8.29 -3.18
N LYS A 111 -6.86 8.70 -3.11
CA LYS A 111 -7.78 8.72 -4.24
C LYS A 111 -7.29 9.60 -5.39
N LYS A 112 -6.76 10.79 -5.08
CA LYS A 112 -6.16 11.67 -6.09
C LYS A 112 -4.95 11.02 -6.76
N GLU A 113 -4.13 10.31 -5.99
CA GLU A 113 -3.00 9.56 -6.52
C GLU A 113 -3.45 8.42 -7.42
N ILE A 114 -4.41 7.61 -6.99
CA ILE A 114 -5.00 6.54 -7.80
C ILE A 114 -5.50 7.09 -9.14
N TYR A 115 -6.16 8.25 -9.14
CA TYR A 115 -6.61 8.91 -10.37
C TYR A 115 -5.45 9.25 -11.31
N VAL A 116 -4.37 9.87 -10.79
CA VAL A 116 -3.17 10.19 -11.58
C VAL A 116 -2.52 8.93 -12.15
N LEU A 117 -2.42 7.88 -11.33
CA LEU A 117 -1.83 6.59 -11.71
C LEU A 117 -2.65 5.89 -12.80
N LYS A 118 -3.98 5.87 -12.70
CA LYS A 118 -4.88 5.38 -13.75
C LYS A 118 -4.67 6.12 -15.05
N MET A 119 -4.53 7.45 -14.98
CA MET A 119 -4.28 8.25 -16.17
C MET A 119 -2.93 7.94 -16.80
N ALA A 120 -1.87 7.87 -16.00
CA ALA A 120 -0.54 7.49 -16.48
C ALA A 120 -0.54 6.09 -17.13
N TYR A 121 -1.28 5.13 -16.56
CA TYR A 121 -1.43 3.79 -17.13
C TYR A 121 -2.09 3.84 -18.52
N HIS A 122 -3.26 4.47 -18.63
CA HIS A 122 -4.00 4.55 -19.90
C HIS A 122 -3.28 5.32 -21.01
N TYR A 123 -2.64 6.45 -20.71
CA TYR A 123 -1.87 7.21 -21.71
C TYR A 123 -0.68 6.45 -22.25
N SER A 124 -0.24 5.41 -21.56
CA SER A 124 0.88 4.62 -21.98
C SER A 124 0.46 3.41 -22.85
N GLU A 125 -0.82 3.02 -22.84
CA GLU A 125 -1.42 1.92 -23.63
C GLU A 125 -1.73 2.28 -25.08
N ASN A 126 -1.88 3.58 -25.37
CA ASN A 126 -2.02 4.13 -26.72
C ASN A 126 -0.67 4.65 -27.26
#